data_AF-A0AAE1P5A8-F1
#
_entry.id   AF-A0AAE1P5A8-F1
#
_cell.length_a   1.000
_cell.length_b   1.000
_cell.length_c   1.000
_cell.angle_alpha   90.00
_cell.angle_beta   90.00
_cell.angle_gamma   90.00
#
_symmetry.space_group_name_H-M   'P 1'
#
loop_
_entity.id
_entity.type
_entity.pdbx_description
1 polymer ?
#
loop_
_entity_poly.entity_id
_entity_poly.type
_entity_poly.pdbx_seq_one_letter_code
_entity_poly.pdbx_strand_id
1 'polypeptide(L)'
;MPLTLIELLSQYWPLGKEPSLCKLVGTSQAVCIFVSTMSITAIALDRFQVQYCLPIIMVSISYAMIYRKLKHRNNSSLRPSSVTRTNNSSRHDSRVRKTNTLLVTIALIFCLSWLPLNLFNVIVDFTNPFYDDPEAMVIVYAVCHLIGMSSACSNPLLYGYFNDNFKRQFFEIFTVVCRLNKTSERPAAERGGGVVYGC
;
A
#
# COMPACT_ATOMS: atom_id res chain seq x y z
N MET A 1 -0.02 -5.38 -33.49
CA MET A 1 1.29 -5.56 -34.15
C MET A 1 1.40 -6.85 -35.02
N PRO A 2 0.39 -7.30 -35.79
CA PRO A 2 0.60 -8.39 -36.75
C PRO A 2 1.15 -7.91 -38.11
N LEU A 3 0.85 -6.67 -38.53
CA LEU A 3 1.25 -6.13 -39.85
C LEU A 3 2.74 -5.79 -39.95
N THR A 4 3.33 -5.22 -38.90
CA THR A 4 4.74 -4.82 -38.85
C THR A 4 5.68 -6.03 -38.87
N LEU A 5 5.28 -7.13 -38.23
CA LEU A 5 6.00 -8.41 -38.25
C LEU A 5 5.88 -9.08 -39.63
N ILE A 6 4.71 -8.99 -40.27
CA ILE A 6 4.49 -9.48 -41.64
C ILE A 6 5.30 -8.66 -42.65
N GLU A 7 5.38 -7.35 -42.54
CA GLU A 7 6.23 -6.51 -43.41
C GLU A 7 7.72 -6.83 -43.25
N LEU A 8 8.18 -7.04 -42.01
CA LEU A 8 9.57 -7.42 -41.71
C LEU A 8 9.94 -8.82 -42.22
N LEU A 9 9.03 -9.78 -42.13
CA LEU A 9 9.24 -11.16 -42.60
C LEU A 9 9.03 -11.33 -44.11
N SER A 10 8.15 -10.55 -44.73
CA SER A 10 7.77 -10.75 -46.14
C SER A 10 8.66 -9.98 -47.10
N GLN A 11 9.33 -8.89 -46.70
CA GLN A 11 10.07 -7.97 -47.60
C GLN A 11 9.31 -7.47 -48.85
N TYR A 12 8.03 -7.81 -49.00
CA TYR A 12 7.14 -7.40 -50.08
C TYR A 12 5.78 -6.96 -49.50
N TRP A 13 5.12 -5.99 -50.16
CA TRP A 13 3.81 -5.49 -49.77
C TRP A 13 2.71 -6.50 -50.19
N PRO A 14 2.03 -7.19 -49.24
CA PRO A 14 1.10 -8.27 -49.57
C PRO A 14 -0.29 -7.76 -50.02
N LEU A 15 -0.62 -6.50 -49.69
CA LEU A 15 -1.92 -5.88 -49.92
C LEU A 15 -1.99 -5.15 -51.28
N GLY A 16 -1.72 -5.86 -52.38
CA GLY A 16 -1.98 -5.40 -53.75
C GLY A 16 -1.25 -4.11 -54.21
N LYS A 17 -1.36 -3.75 -55.49
CA LYS A 17 -0.68 -2.59 -56.10
C LYS A 17 -1.39 -1.24 -55.86
N GLU A 18 -2.40 -1.19 -55.00
CA GLU A 18 -3.17 0.03 -54.74
C GLU A 18 -2.42 0.96 -53.77
N PRO A 19 -1.95 2.14 -54.22
CA PRO A 19 -1.10 3.04 -53.42
C PRO A 19 -1.84 3.66 -52.21
N SER A 20 -3.18 3.61 -52.21
CA SER A 20 -4.05 4.09 -51.15
C SER A 20 -3.97 3.24 -49.88
N LEU A 21 -3.89 1.92 -50.00
CA LEU A 21 -3.79 0.99 -48.87
C LEU A 21 -2.45 1.13 -48.14
N CYS A 22 -1.36 1.37 -48.89
CA CYS A 22 -0.04 1.64 -48.31
C CYS A 22 -0.04 2.89 -47.42
N LYS A 23 -0.62 4.00 -47.90
CA LYS A 23 -0.77 5.22 -47.09
C LYS A 23 -1.72 5.03 -45.90
N LEU A 24 -2.82 4.31 -46.07
CA LEU A 24 -3.79 4.09 -45.00
C LEU A 24 -3.23 3.21 -43.87
N VAL A 25 -2.51 2.14 -44.21
CA VAL A 25 -1.86 1.28 -43.22
C VAL A 25 -0.74 2.04 -42.50
N GLY A 26 0.11 2.78 -43.22
CA GLY A 26 1.16 3.59 -42.62
C GLY A 26 0.63 4.68 -41.68
N THR A 27 -0.44 5.38 -42.08
CA THR A 27 -1.11 6.38 -41.22
C THR A 27 -1.79 5.72 -40.02
N SER A 28 -2.44 4.57 -40.20
CA SER A 28 -3.05 3.84 -39.08
C SER A 28 -2.00 3.35 -38.07
N GLN A 29 -0.84 2.89 -38.53
CA GLN A 29 0.26 2.48 -37.66
C GLN A 29 0.85 3.67 -36.89
N ALA A 30 1.05 4.81 -37.55
CA ALA A 30 1.51 6.04 -36.90
C ALA A 30 0.53 6.52 -35.82
N VAL A 31 -0.78 6.48 -36.10
CA VAL A 31 -1.83 6.83 -35.12
C VAL A 31 -1.82 5.84 -33.94
N CYS A 32 -1.75 4.53 -34.21
CA CYS A 32 -1.69 3.52 -33.16
C CYS A 32 -0.48 3.72 -32.23
N ILE A 33 0.71 3.95 -32.78
CA ILE A 33 1.93 4.19 -31.98
C ILE A 33 1.78 5.45 -31.13
N PHE A 34 1.24 6.53 -31.71
CA PHE A 34 1.00 7.77 -30.98
C PHE A 34 0.01 7.57 -29.83
N VAL A 35 -1.13 6.93 -30.09
CA VAL A 35 -2.16 6.64 -29.07
C VAL A 35 -1.61 5.75 -27.95
N SER A 36 -0.83 4.72 -28.28
CA SER A 36 -0.19 3.86 -27.30
C SER A 36 0.81 4.63 -26.43
N THR A 37 1.64 5.49 -27.03
CA THR A 37 2.61 6.31 -26.30
C THR A 37 1.92 7.30 -25.36
N MET A 38 0.84 7.94 -25.82
CA MET A 38 0.02 8.82 -24.97
C MET A 38 -0.64 8.06 -23.82
N SER A 39 -1.12 6.84 -24.07
CA SER A 39 -1.72 6.01 -23.04
C SER A 39 -0.71 5.59 -21.98
N ILE A 40 0.48 5.14 -22.38
CA ILE A 40 1.55 4.71 -21.45
C ILE A 40 2.02 5.90 -20.59
N THR A 41 2.26 7.06 -21.19
CA THR A 41 2.66 8.26 -20.46
C THR A 41 1.57 8.74 -19.49
N ALA A 42 0.29 8.69 -19.89
CA ALA A 42 -0.82 9.01 -19.00
C ALA A 42 -0.89 8.05 -17.80
N ILE A 43 -0.72 6.74 -18.02
CA ILE A 43 -0.69 5.73 -16.94
C ILE A 43 0.49 5.98 -15.99
N ALA A 44 1.68 6.30 -16.52
CA ALA A 44 2.86 6.58 -15.71
C ALA A 44 2.67 7.85 -14.85
N LEU A 45 2.12 8.91 -15.45
CA LEU A 45 1.81 10.15 -14.75
C LEU A 45 0.75 9.97 -13.68
N ASP A 46 -0.34 9.26 -13.96
CA ASP A 46 -1.40 8.99 -13.00
C ASP A 46 -0.86 8.24 -11.77
N ARG A 47 -0.06 7.18 -11.98
CA ARG A 47 0.58 6.44 -10.90
C ARG A 47 1.50 7.33 -10.06
N PHE A 48 2.33 8.15 -10.70
CA PHE A 48 3.22 9.07 -9.98
C PHE A 48 2.43 10.13 -9.20
N GLN A 49 1.44 10.75 -9.83
CA GLN A 49 0.57 11.74 -9.20
C GLN A 49 -0.11 11.14 -7.96
N VAL A 50 -0.68 9.94 -8.06
CA VAL A 50 -1.38 9.30 -6.94
C VAL A 50 -0.41 8.91 -5.83
N GLN A 51 0.77 8.35 -6.15
CA GLN A 51 1.74 7.91 -5.15
C GLN A 51 2.35 9.09 -4.36
N TYR A 52 2.51 10.27 -4.97
CA TYR A 52 3.11 11.44 -4.34
C TYR A 52 2.07 12.41 -3.76
N CYS A 53 0.97 12.68 -4.47
CA CYS A 53 -0.05 13.59 -3.98
C CYS A 53 -0.81 13.02 -2.78
N LEU A 54 -1.10 11.71 -2.74
CA LEU A 54 -1.79 11.11 -1.58
C LEU A 54 -1.04 11.32 -0.25
N PRO A 55 0.23 10.91 -0.10
CA PRO A 55 0.94 11.14 1.17
C PRO A 55 1.11 12.62 1.49
N ILE A 56 1.35 13.48 0.48
CA ILE A 56 1.47 14.93 0.68
C ILE A 56 0.16 15.53 1.21
N ILE A 57 -0.98 15.20 0.60
CA ILE A 57 -2.30 15.69 1.03
C ILE A 57 -2.62 15.16 2.44
N MET A 58 -2.35 13.89 2.72
CA MET A 58 -2.60 13.27 4.02
C MET A 58 -1.75 13.92 5.14
N VAL A 59 -0.47 14.18 4.90
CA VAL A 59 0.43 14.89 5.84
C VAL A 59 0.00 16.35 6.00
N SER A 60 -0.39 17.01 4.92
CA SER A 60 -0.85 18.40 4.95
C SER A 60 -2.13 18.55 5.77
N ILE A 61 -3.11 17.67 5.57
CA ILE A 61 -4.38 17.67 6.30
C ILE A 61 -4.15 17.39 7.79
N SER A 62 -3.31 16.41 8.11
CA SER A 62 -2.99 16.08 9.52
C SER A 62 -2.24 17.21 10.22
N TYR A 63 -1.27 17.84 9.55
CA TYR A 63 -0.58 19.03 10.08
C TYR A 63 -1.52 20.22 10.23
N ALA A 64 -2.38 20.49 9.23
CA ALA A 64 -3.37 21.57 9.28
C ALA A 64 -4.37 21.37 10.42
N MET A 65 -4.83 20.14 10.66
CA MET A 65 -5.69 19.82 11.82
C MET A 65 -4.97 20.04 13.16
N ILE A 66 -3.70 19.64 13.27
CA ILE A 66 -2.89 19.87 14.47
C ILE A 66 -2.69 21.37 14.70
N TYR A 67 -2.37 22.12 13.64
CA TYR A 67 -2.11 23.55 13.66
C TYR A 67 -3.37 24.36 14.00
N ARG A 68 -4.49 24.13 13.32
CA ARG A 68 -5.78 24.80 13.61
C ARG A 68 -6.17 24.64 15.06
N LYS A 69 -5.93 23.46 15.61
CA LYS A 69 -6.24 23.10 16.99
C LYS A 69 -5.29 23.74 18.01
N LEU A 70 -4.00 23.82 17.70
CA LEU A 70 -3.03 24.52 18.53
C LEU A 70 -3.32 26.03 18.53
N LYS A 71 -3.62 26.61 17.36
CA LYS A 71 -4.02 28.01 17.20
C LYS A 71 -5.31 28.34 17.93
N HIS A 72 -6.30 27.45 17.88
CA HIS A 72 -7.53 27.62 18.65
C HIS A 72 -7.23 27.67 20.16
N ARG A 73 -6.43 26.73 20.69
CA ARG A 73 -6.02 26.74 22.11
C ARG A 73 -5.20 27.96 22.50
N ASN A 74 -4.31 28.42 21.62
CA ASN A 74 -3.50 29.62 21.84
C ASN A 74 -4.39 30.87 21.94
N ASN A 75 -5.28 31.08 20.96
CA ASN A 75 -6.20 32.22 20.95
C ASN A 75 -7.22 32.18 22.10
N SER A 76 -7.63 30.99 22.55
CA SER A 76 -8.49 30.82 23.73
C SER A 76 -7.75 31.09 25.05
N SER A 77 -6.43 30.96 25.10
CA SER A 77 -5.63 31.20 26.33
C SER A 77 -5.37 32.68 26.63
N LEU A 78 -5.59 33.58 25.66
CA LEU A 78 -5.53 35.03 25.87
C LEU A 78 -6.85 35.64 26.39
N ARG A 79 -7.92 34.86 26.54
CA ARG A 79 -9.16 35.30 27.20
C ARG A 79 -9.18 34.79 28.65
N PRO A 80 -9.19 35.67 29.67
CA PRO A 80 -9.39 35.25 31.05
C PRO A 80 -10.86 34.91 31.22
N SER A 81 -11.25 33.68 30.92
CA SER A 81 -12.58 33.18 31.24
C SER A 81 -12.49 31.70 31.55
N SER A 82 -12.95 31.38 32.74
CA SER A 82 -13.20 30.06 33.31
C SER A 82 -13.88 29.11 32.32
N VAL A 83 -13.11 28.48 31.44
CA VAL A 83 -13.61 27.36 30.65
C VAL A 83 -13.21 26.11 31.40
N THR A 84 -14.19 25.56 32.12
CA THR A 84 -14.29 24.15 32.50
C THR A 84 -14.02 23.34 31.24
N ARG A 85 -12.74 23.07 30.93
CA ARG A 85 -12.34 22.19 29.84
C ARG A 85 -12.89 20.83 30.19
N THR A 86 -14.03 20.49 29.62
CA THR A 86 -14.64 19.19 29.80
C THR A 86 -13.58 18.16 29.37
N ASN A 87 -13.29 17.18 30.23
CA ASN A 87 -12.37 16.09 29.93
C ASN A 87 -12.74 15.38 28.60
N ASN A 88 -13.97 15.54 28.12
CA ASN A 88 -14.44 15.00 26.84
C ASN A 88 -13.76 15.64 25.61
N SER A 89 -13.53 16.95 25.58
CA SER A 89 -12.92 17.59 24.40
C SER A 89 -11.46 17.20 24.22
N SER A 90 -10.67 17.16 25.31
CA SER A 90 -9.28 16.70 25.27
C SER A 90 -9.13 15.22 24.90
N ARG A 91 -10.10 14.37 25.29
CA ARG A 91 -10.16 12.94 24.91
C ARG A 91 -10.58 12.73 23.46
N HIS A 92 -11.54 13.50 22.95
CA HIS A 92 -11.90 13.46 21.52
C HIS A 92 -10.70 13.87 20.65
N ASP A 93 -9.98 14.89 21.09
CA ASP A 93 -8.82 15.44 20.40
C ASP A 93 -7.67 14.43 20.21
N SER A 94 -7.37 13.65 21.25
CA SER A 94 -6.33 12.62 21.19
C SER A 94 -6.75 11.44 20.32
N ARG A 95 -8.04 11.06 20.33
CA ARG A 95 -8.59 10.03 19.44
C ARG A 95 -8.45 10.41 17.97
N VAL A 96 -8.81 11.63 17.59
CA VAL A 96 -8.68 12.11 16.21
C VAL A 96 -7.22 12.10 15.75
N ARG A 97 -6.27 12.50 16.60
CA ARG A 97 -4.83 12.43 16.27
C ARG A 97 -4.35 10.99 16.07
N LYS A 98 -4.76 10.06 16.94
CA LYS A 98 -4.43 8.63 16.81
C LYS A 98 -5.00 8.06 15.51
N THR A 99 -6.27 8.34 15.19
CA THR A 99 -6.90 7.92 13.93
C THR A 99 -6.18 8.51 12.71
N ASN A 100 -5.88 9.81 12.69
CA ASN A 100 -5.17 10.41 11.56
C ASN A 100 -3.76 9.85 11.39
N THR A 101 -3.02 9.65 12.49
CA THR A 101 -1.68 9.06 12.45
C THR A 101 -1.73 7.63 11.93
N LEU A 102 -2.73 6.86 12.34
CA LEU A 102 -2.98 5.51 11.84
C LEU A 102 -3.29 5.53 10.34
N LEU A 103 -4.22 6.40 9.88
CA LEU A 103 -4.59 6.52 8.46
C LEU A 103 -3.39 6.89 7.58
N VAL A 104 -2.55 7.84 8.03
CA VAL A 104 -1.30 8.20 7.34
C VAL A 104 -0.36 7.00 7.28
N THR A 105 -0.22 6.25 8.38
CA THR A 105 0.67 5.08 8.42
C THR A 105 0.20 3.95 7.49
N ILE A 106 -1.12 3.66 7.45
CA ILE A 106 -1.69 2.67 6.50
C ILE A 106 -1.43 3.11 5.06
N ALA A 107 -1.71 4.38 4.75
CA ALA A 107 -1.50 4.92 3.41
C ALA A 107 -0.04 4.83 2.99
N LEU A 108 0.91 5.18 3.87
CA LEU A 108 2.34 5.08 3.60
C LEU A 108 2.78 3.64 3.35
N ILE A 109 2.35 2.69 4.19
CA ILE A 109 2.70 1.27 4.02
C ILE A 109 2.16 0.74 2.69
N PHE A 110 0.92 1.06 2.35
CA PHE A 110 0.32 0.69 1.08
C PHE A 110 1.10 1.29 -0.10
N CYS A 111 1.41 2.59 -0.06
CA CYS A 111 2.18 3.23 -1.12
C CYS A 111 3.58 2.62 -1.26
N LEU A 112 4.30 2.37 -0.16
CA LEU A 112 5.66 1.83 -0.19
C LEU A 112 5.71 0.36 -0.59
N SER A 113 4.72 -0.44 -0.19
CA SER A 113 4.69 -1.87 -0.52
C SER A 113 4.33 -2.10 -1.98
N TRP A 114 3.49 -1.25 -2.57
CA TRP A 114 3.10 -1.33 -3.98
C TRP A 114 4.06 -0.58 -4.91
N LEU A 115 4.88 0.32 -4.38
CA LEU A 115 5.90 1.05 -5.15
C LEU A 115 6.86 0.12 -5.94
N PRO A 116 7.50 -0.91 -5.36
CA PRO A 116 8.44 -1.76 -6.09
C PRO A 116 7.80 -2.47 -7.28
N LEU A 117 6.55 -2.94 -7.14
CA LEU A 117 5.81 -3.56 -8.25
C LEU A 117 5.48 -2.54 -9.35
N ASN A 118 5.03 -1.35 -8.97
CA ASN A 118 4.73 -0.29 -9.94
C ASN A 118 5.98 0.20 -10.66
N LEU A 119 7.09 0.37 -9.94
CA LEU A 119 8.39 0.74 -10.50
C LEU A 119 8.93 -0.34 -11.43
N PHE A 120 8.84 -1.61 -11.03
CA PHE A 120 9.22 -2.74 -11.86
C PHE A 120 8.44 -2.77 -13.18
N ASN A 121 7.12 -2.62 -13.13
CA ASN A 121 6.28 -2.58 -14.34
C ASN A 121 6.68 -1.45 -15.28
N VAL A 122 6.98 -0.26 -14.76
CA VAL A 122 7.48 0.87 -15.56
C VAL A 122 8.84 0.55 -16.17
N ILE A 123 9.79 0.01 -15.40
CA ILE A 123 11.13 -0.32 -15.91
C ILE A 123 11.05 -1.37 -17.04
N VAL A 124 10.21 -2.40 -16.87
CA VAL A 124 9.98 -3.43 -17.88
C VAL A 124 9.34 -2.83 -19.14
N ASP A 125 8.34 -1.96 -19.00
CA ASP A 125 7.66 -1.32 -20.14
C ASP A 125 8.57 -0.37 -20.93
N PHE A 126 9.48 0.37 -20.26
CA PHE A 126 10.32 1.39 -20.91
C PHE A 126 11.69 0.89 -21.38
N THR A 127 12.35 0.04 -20.60
CA THR A 127 13.74 -0.39 -20.86
C THR A 127 13.83 -1.86 -21.26
N ASN A 128 12.78 -2.65 -20.96
CA ASN A 128 12.73 -4.10 -21.10
C ASN A 128 14.09 -4.81 -20.86
N PRO A 129 14.72 -4.60 -19.69
CA PRO A 129 16.09 -5.08 -19.45
C PRO A 129 16.18 -6.61 -19.29
N PHE A 130 15.05 -7.31 -19.24
CA PHE A 130 14.96 -8.76 -19.06
C PHE A 130 14.58 -9.50 -20.35
N TYR A 131 14.79 -8.89 -21.53
CA TYR A 131 14.52 -9.52 -22.82
C TYR A 131 15.25 -10.86 -22.99
N ASP A 132 16.49 -10.93 -22.51
CA ASP A 132 17.33 -12.13 -22.63
C ASP A 132 17.10 -13.17 -21.51
N ASP A 133 16.53 -12.78 -20.36
CA ASP A 133 16.38 -13.63 -19.16
C ASP A 133 14.93 -13.61 -18.59
N PRO A 134 14.00 -14.36 -19.19
CA PRO A 134 12.59 -14.37 -18.78
C PRO A 134 12.38 -14.97 -17.37
N GLU A 135 13.24 -15.88 -16.91
CA GLU A 135 13.13 -16.47 -15.56
C GLU A 135 13.39 -15.42 -14.46
N ALA A 136 14.39 -14.56 -14.66
CA ALA A 136 14.71 -13.48 -13.72
C ALA A 136 13.56 -12.47 -13.61
N MET A 137 12.90 -12.14 -14.74
CA MET A 137 11.71 -11.29 -14.76
C MET A 137 10.60 -11.84 -13.86
N VAL A 138 10.29 -13.14 -13.97
CA VAL A 138 9.23 -13.79 -13.19
C VAL A 138 9.56 -13.79 -11.70
N ILE A 139 10.81 -14.08 -11.33
CA ILE A 139 11.24 -14.09 -9.92
C ILE A 139 11.13 -12.69 -9.31
N VAL A 140 11.66 -11.66 -9.99
CA VAL A 140 11.60 -10.28 -9.51
C VAL A 140 10.15 -9.81 -9.41
N TYR A 141 9.32 -10.12 -10.42
CA TYR A 141 7.88 -9.83 -10.38
C TYR A 141 7.21 -10.49 -9.18
N ALA A 142 7.48 -11.77 -8.91
CA ALA A 142 6.91 -12.51 -7.79
C ALA A 142 7.30 -11.90 -6.44
N VAL A 143 8.57 -11.51 -6.26
CA VAL A 143 9.05 -10.84 -5.04
C VAL A 143 8.37 -9.48 -4.86
N CYS A 144 8.35 -8.65 -5.90
CA CYS A 144 7.68 -7.34 -5.85
C CYS A 144 6.18 -7.48 -5.58
N HIS A 145 5.53 -8.48 -6.17
CA HIS A 145 4.13 -8.79 -5.94
C HIS A 145 3.87 -9.23 -4.50
N LEU A 146 4.73 -10.09 -3.94
CA LEU A 146 4.65 -10.53 -2.56
C LEU A 146 4.76 -9.35 -1.58
N ILE A 147 5.66 -8.40 -1.86
CA ILE A 147 5.78 -7.17 -1.07
C ILE A 147 4.48 -6.36 -1.15
N GLY A 148 3.89 -6.18 -2.33
CA GLY A 148 2.58 -5.52 -2.48
C GLY A 148 1.49 -6.20 -1.66
N MET A 149 1.38 -7.53 -1.76
CA MET A 149 0.40 -8.33 -1.03
C MET A 149 0.59 -8.29 0.50
N SER A 150 1.81 -8.10 1.00
CA SER A 150 2.09 -7.98 2.45
C SER A 150 1.37 -6.79 3.12
N SER A 151 0.94 -5.78 2.35
CA SER A 151 0.09 -4.69 2.83
C SER A 151 -1.25 -5.18 3.39
N ALA A 152 -1.79 -6.30 2.88
CA ALA A 152 -3.02 -6.89 3.38
C ALA A 152 -2.86 -7.40 4.81
N CYS A 153 -1.72 -8.05 5.10
CA CYS A 153 -1.33 -8.53 6.44
C CYS A 153 -0.97 -7.38 7.39
N SER A 154 -0.57 -6.23 6.85
CA SER A 154 -0.27 -5.04 7.65
C SER A 154 -1.52 -4.46 8.31
N ASN A 155 -2.72 -4.61 7.72
CA ASN A 155 -3.93 -4.00 8.28
C ASN A 155 -4.18 -4.44 9.74
N PRO A 156 -4.35 -5.74 10.08
CA PRO A 156 -4.57 -6.14 11.48
C PRO A 156 -3.39 -5.83 12.40
N LEU A 157 -2.14 -5.95 11.91
CA LEU A 157 -0.93 -5.65 12.68
C LEU A 157 -0.83 -4.17 13.03
N LEU A 158 -1.24 -3.28 12.13
CA LEU A 158 -1.17 -1.84 12.34
C LEU A 158 -2.25 -1.34 13.31
N TYR A 159 -3.48 -1.87 13.17
CA TYR A 159 -4.53 -1.67 14.17
C TYR A 159 -4.08 -2.21 15.53
N GLY A 160 -3.35 -3.33 15.54
CA GLY A 160 -2.67 -3.91 16.70
C GLY A 160 -1.64 -3.00 17.35
N TYR A 161 -0.77 -2.39 16.55
CA TYR A 161 0.36 -1.61 17.02
C TYR A 161 -0.01 -0.20 17.51
N PHE A 162 -1.04 0.43 16.93
CA PHE A 162 -1.44 1.81 17.28
C PHE A 162 -2.70 1.92 18.14
N ASN A 163 -3.54 0.88 18.26
CA ASN A 163 -4.65 0.88 19.18
C ASN A 163 -4.26 0.15 20.49
N ASP A 164 -4.13 0.92 21.57
CA ASP A 164 -3.82 0.39 22.92
C ASP A 164 -4.80 -0.73 23.35
N ASN A 165 -6.04 -0.70 22.83
CA ASN A 165 -7.02 -1.76 23.08
C ASN A 165 -6.70 -3.08 22.38
N PHE A 166 -6.09 -3.05 21.18
CA PHE A 166 -5.71 -4.28 20.48
C PHE A 166 -4.43 -4.89 21.05
N LYS A 167 -3.44 -4.08 21.48
CA LYS A 167 -2.26 -4.59 22.19
C LYS A 167 -2.65 -5.45 23.38
N ARG A 168 -3.65 -5.00 24.14
CA ARG A 168 -4.18 -5.75 25.29
C ARG A 168 -4.76 -7.11 24.88
N GLN A 169 -5.56 -7.16 23.82
CA GLN A 169 -6.13 -8.41 23.31
C GLN A 169 -5.07 -9.37 22.74
N PHE A 170 -4.05 -8.84 22.06
CA PHE A 170 -2.95 -9.64 21.51
C PHE A 170 -2.07 -10.23 22.62
N PHE A 171 -1.77 -9.44 23.66
CA PHE A 171 -1.07 -9.94 24.85
C PHE A 171 -1.92 -10.96 25.61
N GLU A 172 -3.24 -10.79 25.73
CA GLU A 172 -4.12 -11.78 26.34
C GLU A 172 -4.09 -13.11 25.58
N ILE A 173 -4.24 -13.09 24.25
CA ILE A 173 -4.16 -14.30 23.42
C ILE A 173 -2.78 -14.94 23.50
N PHE A 174 -1.69 -14.16 23.40
CA PHE A 174 -0.33 -14.68 23.50
C PHE A 174 -0.05 -15.29 24.89
N THR A 175 -0.56 -14.66 25.96
CA THR A 175 -0.45 -15.19 27.32
C THR A 175 -1.25 -16.49 27.49
N VAL A 176 -2.41 -16.62 26.82
CA VAL A 176 -3.19 -17.86 26.81
C VAL A 176 -2.47 -18.96 26.01
N VAL A 177 -1.95 -18.66 24.82
CA VAL A 177 -1.20 -19.62 23.99
C VAL A 177 0.09 -20.08 24.69
N CYS A 178 0.85 -19.18 25.31
CA CYS A 178 2.02 -19.54 26.11
C CYS A 178 1.65 -20.36 27.35
N ARG A 179 0.49 -20.11 27.97
CA ARG A 179 -0.02 -20.92 29.09
C ARG A 179 -0.42 -22.32 28.63
N LEU A 180 -1.07 -22.45 27.48
CA LEU A 180 -1.47 -23.74 26.90
C LEU A 180 -0.25 -24.57 26.44
N ASN A 181 0.78 -23.92 25.90
CA ASN A 181 2.03 -24.61 25.53
C ASN A 181 2.77 -25.15 26.77
N LYS A 182 2.74 -24.41 27.89
CA LYS A 182 3.25 -24.90 29.19
C LYS A 182 2.47 -26.07 29.78
N THR A 183 1.19 -26.23 29.47
CA THR A 183 0.40 -27.40 29.90
C THR A 183 0.66 -28.62 29.02
N SER A 184 1.02 -28.42 27.75
CA SER A 184 1.34 -29.50 26.81
C SER A 184 2.72 -30.13 27.06
N GLU A 185 3.67 -29.39 27.62
CA GLU A 185 4.99 -29.92 28.03
C GLU A 185 5.01 -30.56 29.43
N ARG A 186 3.90 -30.56 30.18
CA ARG A 186 3.81 -31.39 31.39
C ARG A 186 3.49 -32.82 30.95
N PRO A 187 4.43 -33.79 31.05
CA PRO A 187 4.11 -35.18 30.81
C PRO A 187 2.94 -35.59 31.73
N ALA A 188 2.07 -36.44 31.20
CA ALA A 188 0.87 -36.99 31.86
C ALA A 188 1.21 -37.93 33.04
N ALA A 189 2.05 -37.48 33.97
CA ALA A 189 2.57 -38.26 35.08
C ALA A 189 2.35 -37.52 36.41
N GLU A 190 1.16 -36.95 36.63
CA GLU A 190 0.69 -36.57 37.96
C GLU A 190 -0.84 -36.39 37.93
N ARG A 191 -1.54 -37.47 37.55
CA ARG A 191 -3.00 -37.55 37.67
C ARG A 191 -3.44 -38.52 38.77
N GLY A 192 -2.56 -38.77 39.74
CA GLY A 192 -2.80 -39.71 40.84
C GLY A 192 -2.36 -39.17 42.19
N GLY A 193 -3.34 -38.73 42.99
CA GLY A 193 -3.23 -38.75 44.46
C GLY A 193 -2.89 -37.43 45.14
N GLY A 194 -3.79 -36.97 46.02
CA GLY A 194 -3.42 -36.03 47.09
C GLY A 194 -4.46 -34.97 47.42
N VAL A 195 -5.49 -35.36 48.17
CA VAL A 195 -6.29 -34.44 49.01
C VAL A 195 -5.39 -33.94 50.15
N VAL A 196 -5.21 -32.63 50.37
CA VAL A 196 -5.00 -32.04 51.72
C VAL A 196 -5.51 -30.59 51.78
N TYR A 197 -6.11 -30.29 52.93
CA TYR A 197 -6.88 -29.14 53.39
C TYR A 197 -6.11 -27.81 53.49
N GLY A 198 -6.89 -26.72 53.63
CA GLY A 198 -6.38 -25.35 53.77
C GLY A 198 -5.78 -24.99 55.13
N CYS A 199 -5.27 -23.76 55.16
CA CYS A 199 -5.25 -22.82 56.26
C CYS A 199 -5.36 -21.42 55.63
#